data_AF-A0A936Q1M3-F1
#
_entry.id   AF-A0A936Q1M3-F1
#
_cell.length_a   1.000
_cell.length_b   1.000
_cell.length_c   1.000
_cell.angle_alpha   90.00
_cell.angle_beta   90.00
_cell.angle_gamma   90.00
#
_symmetry.space_group_name_H-M   'P 1'
#
loop_
_entity.id
_entity.type
_entity.pdbx_description
1 polymer ?
#
loop_
_entity_poly.entity_id
_entity_poly.type
_entity_poly.pdbx_seq_one_letter_code
_entity_poly.pdbx_strand_id
1 'polypeptide(L)'
;MPRPFFPHTMMDVSRAVDGALGLVVGDMPDGRIFVLKRDRKGGGYTLTEYKDSQRSAVLSTRQISDRIEALNTMAEAIGLGERL
;
A
#
# COMPACT_ATOMS: atom_id res chain seq x y z
N MET A 1 16.89 4.41 0.09
CA MET A 1 15.70 4.39 -0.78
C MET A 1 14.90 5.66 -0.51
N PRO A 2 14.32 6.30 -1.53
CA PRO A 2 13.44 7.45 -1.35
C PRO A 2 12.20 7.04 -0.53
N ARG A 3 11.83 7.85 0.46
CA ARG A 3 10.70 7.60 1.37
C ARG A 3 9.43 8.25 0.84
N PRO A 4 8.26 7.64 1.06
CA PRO A 4 6.99 8.17 0.59
C PRO A 4 6.61 9.45 1.33
N PHE A 5 5.82 10.30 0.67
CA PHE A 5 5.23 11.48 1.30
C PHE A 5 4.20 11.13 2.40
N PHE A 6 3.59 9.95 2.29
CA PHE A 6 2.74 9.29 3.28
C PHE A 6 2.50 7.86 2.78
N PRO A 7 2.30 6.84 3.63
CA PRO A 7 2.43 6.82 5.09
C PRO A 7 3.89 6.81 5.59
N HIS A 8 4.13 7.28 6.81
CA HIS A 8 5.49 7.44 7.38
C HIS A 8 5.89 6.35 8.39
N THR A 9 4.93 5.63 8.95
CA THR A 9 5.15 4.54 9.91
C THR A 9 4.29 3.32 9.57
N MET A 10 4.67 2.15 10.08
CA MET A 10 3.83 0.95 9.99
C MET A 10 2.46 1.14 10.67
N MET A 11 2.41 1.94 11.73
CA MET A 11 1.15 2.22 12.42
C MET A 11 0.19 3.03 11.56
N ASP A 12 0.68 3.94 10.72
CA ASP A 12 -0.15 4.67 9.75
C ASP A 12 -0.75 3.72 8.71
N VAL A 13 0.07 2.80 8.18
CA VAL A 13 -0.37 1.76 7.23
C VAL A 13 -1.46 0.91 7.88
N SER A 14 -1.19 0.38 9.08
CA SER A 14 -2.15 -0.47 9.81
C SER A 14 -3.48 0.24 10.04
N ARG A 15 -3.46 1.49 10.52
CA ARG A 15 -4.68 2.27 10.79
C ARG A 15 -5.47 2.55 9.52
N ALA A 16 -4.80 2.86 8.42
CA ALA A 16 -5.45 3.15 7.15
C ALA A 16 -6.07 1.89 6.50
N VAL A 17 -5.40 0.73 6.61
CA VAL A 17 -5.94 -0.57 6.17
C VAL A 17 -7.15 -1.01 6.98
N ASP A 18 -7.15 -0.79 8.29
CA ASP A 18 -8.26 -1.19 9.15
C ASP A 18 -9.40 -0.17 9.17
N GLY A 19 -9.13 1.06 8.73
CA GLY A 19 -10.09 2.15 8.66
C GLY A 19 -11.29 1.87 7.76
N ALA A 20 -12.27 2.78 7.78
CA ALA A 20 -13.57 2.60 7.12
C ALA A 20 -13.48 2.32 5.61
N LEU A 21 -12.46 2.88 4.93
CA LEU A 21 -12.23 2.66 3.50
C LEU A 21 -11.35 1.43 3.22
N GLY A 22 -10.56 0.99 4.22
CA GLY A 22 -9.54 -0.03 4.09
C GLY A 22 -8.57 0.25 2.95
N LEU A 23 -7.98 1.44 2.94
CA LEU A 23 -7.21 1.96 1.81
C LEU A 23 -5.97 2.69 2.31
N VAL A 24 -4.82 2.34 1.75
CA VAL A 24 -3.54 3.04 1.95
C VAL A 24 -3.01 3.48 0.61
N VAL A 25 -2.48 4.69 0.55
CA VAL A 25 -1.83 5.24 -0.64
C VAL A 25 -0.44 5.68 -0.24
N GLY A 26 0.56 5.08 -0.88
CA GLY A 26 1.98 5.38 -0.77
C GLY A 26 2.43 6.18 -1.98
N ASP A 27 2.65 7.47 -1.80
CA ASP A 27 3.13 8.36 -2.87
C ASP A 27 4.67 8.45 -2.83
N MET A 28 5.33 7.95 -3.87
CA MET A 28 6.78 7.84 -3.93
C MET A 28 7.42 9.09 -4.58
N PRO A 29 8.64 9.48 -4.17
CA PRO A 29 9.31 10.64 -4.75
C PRO A 29 9.63 10.55 -6.25
N ASP A 30 9.61 9.35 -6.83
CA ASP A 30 9.77 9.13 -8.26
C ASP A 30 8.45 9.27 -9.05
N GLY A 31 7.37 9.64 -8.37
CA GLY A 31 6.03 9.85 -8.92
C GLY A 31 5.16 8.60 -8.94
N ARG A 32 5.69 7.41 -8.63
CA ARG A 32 4.90 6.18 -8.57
C ARG A 32 3.98 6.19 -7.36
N ILE A 33 2.84 5.50 -7.49
CA ILE A 33 1.91 5.33 -6.39
C ILE A 33 1.68 3.85 -6.10
N PHE A 34 1.82 3.47 -4.84
CA PHE A 34 1.38 2.18 -4.33
C PHE A 34 0.03 2.33 -3.62
N VAL A 35 -0.93 1.48 -3.95
CA VAL A 35 -2.26 1.48 -3.34
C VAL A 35 -2.53 0.11 -2.76
N LEU A 36 -2.66 0.03 -1.43
CA LEU A 36 -3.14 -1.18 -0.76
C LEU A 36 -4.62 -1.00 -0.42
N LYS A 37 -5.47 -1.91 -0.90
CA LYS A 37 -6.92 -1.87 -0.67
C LYS A 37 -7.41 -3.19 -0.10
N ARG A 38 -8.17 -3.12 1.00
CA ARG A 38 -8.91 -4.26 1.57
C ARG A 38 -10.15 -4.53 0.73
N ASP A 39 -10.34 -5.79 0.35
CA ASP A 39 -11.55 -6.23 -0.31
C ASP A 39 -12.71 -6.25 0.70
N ARG A 40 -13.85 -5.69 0.31
CA ARG A 40 -15.06 -5.65 1.14
C ARG A 40 -15.82 -6.97 1.14
N LYS A 41 -15.62 -7.83 0.13
CA LYS A 41 -16.44 -9.05 -0.08
C LYS A 41 -15.71 -10.35 0.22
N GLY A 42 -14.37 -10.36 0.25
CA GLY A 42 -13.57 -11.60 0.24
C GLY A 42 -12.46 -11.71 1.29
N GLY A 43 -12.33 -10.74 2.21
CA GLY A 43 -11.36 -10.82 3.31
C GLY A 43 -9.88 -10.67 2.94
N GLY A 44 -9.57 -10.41 1.67
CA GLY A 44 -8.20 -10.20 1.18
C GLY A 44 -7.83 -8.74 0.95
N TYR A 45 -6.65 -8.54 0.39
CA TYR A 45 -6.04 -7.26 0.09
C TYR A 45 -5.50 -7.26 -1.34
N THR A 46 -5.56 -6.11 -1.99
CA THR A 46 -4.96 -5.89 -3.31
C THR A 46 -3.97 -4.75 -3.20
N LEU A 47 -2.71 -5.04 -3.49
CA LEU A 47 -1.67 -4.03 -3.68
C LEU A 47 -1.53 -3.74 -5.17
N THR A 48 -1.62 -2.47 -5.54
CA THR A 48 -1.48 -2.03 -6.94
C THR A 48 -0.42 -0.95 -7.02
N GLU A 49 0.52 -1.12 -7.94
CA GLU A 49 1.49 -0.10 -8.31
C GLU A 49 1.03 0.61 -9.56
N TYR A 50 0.98 1.94 -9.48
CA TYR A 50 0.67 2.82 -10.58
C TYR A 50 1.92 3.58 -11.01
N LYS A 51 2.00 3.83 -12.33
CA LYS A 51 3.12 4.57 -12.93
C LYS A 51 3.24 5.99 -12.40
N ASP A 52 2.11 6.65 -12.19
CA ASP A 52 2.04 8.04 -11.75
C ASP A 52 0.82 8.31 -10.87
N SER A 53 0.76 9.52 -10.31
CA SER A 53 -0.36 9.99 -9.49
C SER A 53 -1.69 10.14 -10.23
N GLN A 54 -1.64 10.25 -11.57
CA GLN A 54 -2.82 10.21 -12.42
C GLN A 54 -3.34 8.79 -12.65
N ARG A 55 -2.62 7.77 -12.16
CA ARG A 55 -2.93 6.36 -12.36
C ARG A 55 -3.03 6.00 -13.84
N SER A 56 -2.19 6.63 -14.67
CA SER A 56 -2.23 6.48 -16.13
C SER A 56 -2.02 5.04 -16.61
N ALA A 57 -1.25 4.26 -15.84
CA ALA A 57 -1.01 2.85 -16.09
C ALA A 57 -0.84 2.08 -14.78
N VAL A 58 -1.33 0.83 -14.77
CA VAL A 58 -1.02 -0.16 -13.73
C VAL A 58 0.27 -0.85 -14.12
N LEU A 59 1.28 -0.77 -13.26
CA LEU A 59 2.57 -1.45 -13.45
C LEU A 59 2.53 -2.87 -12.89
N SER A 60 1.95 -3.03 -11.70
CA SER A 60 1.84 -4.32 -11.04
C SER A 60 0.58 -4.41 -10.17
N THR A 61 0.08 -5.62 -9.98
CA THR A 61 -1.02 -5.91 -9.05
C THR A 61 -0.75 -7.22 -8.35
N ARG A 62 -0.92 -7.25 -7.03
CA ARG A 62 -0.75 -8.44 -6.20
C ARG A 62 -1.94 -8.59 -5.27
N GLN A 63 -2.52 -9.80 -5.25
CA GLN A 63 -3.54 -10.19 -4.29
C GLN A 63 -2.87 -10.88 -3.10
N ILE A 64 -3.34 -10.55 -1.90
CA ILE A 64 -2.78 -11.03 -0.63
C ILE A 64 -3.95 -11.38 0.27
N SER A 65 -4.02 -12.61 0.75
CA SER A 65 -5.11 -13.06 1.63
C SER A 65 -4.87 -12.72 3.10
N ASP A 66 -3.60 -12.66 3.53
CA ASP A 66 -3.24 -12.39 4.91
C ASP A 66 -3.03 -10.89 5.19
N ARG A 67 -3.51 -10.43 6.35
CA ARG A 67 -3.40 -9.03 6.75
C ARG A 67 -1.96 -8.63 7.07
N ILE A 68 -1.22 -9.47 7.80
CA ILE A 68 0.15 -9.14 8.22
C ILE A 68 1.06 -9.12 6.99
N GLU A 69 0.89 -10.10 6.09
CA GLU A 69 1.57 -10.11 4.80
C GLU A 69 1.24 -8.86 3.98
N ALA A 70 -0.02 -8.41 3.95
CA ALA A 70 -0.42 -7.22 3.21
C ALA A 70 0.25 -5.94 3.75
N LEU A 71 0.29 -5.79 5.08
CA LEU A 71 0.95 -4.65 5.73
C LEU A 71 2.46 -4.65 5.49
N ASN A 72 3.10 -5.81 5.66
CA ASN A 72 4.53 -5.96 5.42
C ASN A 72 4.89 -5.74 3.95
N THR A 73 4.08 -6.26 3.01
CA THR A 73 4.31 -6.04 1.57
C THR A 73 4.16 -4.57 1.20
N MET A 74 3.18 -3.86 1.77
CA MET A 74 3.04 -2.41 1.54
C MET A 74 4.23 -1.64 2.11
N ALA A 75 4.66 -1.95 3.34
CA ALA A 75 5.79 -1.29 3.99
C ALA A 75 7.11 -1.52 3.24
N GLU A 76 7.33 -2.73 2.73
CA GLU A 76 8.46 -3.06 1.86
C GLU A 76 8.39 -2.29 0.53
N ALA A 77 7.21 -2.25 -0.12
CA ALA A 77 7.02 -1.58 -1.41
C ALA A 77 7.32 -0.07 -1.35
N ILE A 78 6.96 0.58 -0.25
CA ILE A 78 7.21 2.02 -0.05
C ILE A 78 8.52 2.30 0.72
N GLY A 79 9.28 1.27 1.11
CA GLY A 79 10.56 1.46 1.78
C GLY A 79 10.48 2.07 3.19
N LEU A 80 9.44 1.74 3.96
CA LEU A 80 9.31 2.15 5.37
C LEU A 80 10.43 1.61 6.26
N GLY A 81 10.95 0.42 5.95
CA GLY A 81 11.98 -0.27 6.76
C GLY A 81 11.47 -0.83 8.09
N GLU A 82 10.14 -0.84 8.29
CA GLU A 82 9.46 -1.41 9.44
C GLU A 82 8.69 -2.67 9.02
N ARG A 83 8.58 -3.67 9.91
CA ARG A 83 7.87 -4.93 9.67
C ARG A 83 7.15 -5.38 10.95
N LEU A 84 5.98 -6.00 10.77
CA LEU A 84 5.20 -6.67 11.82
C LEU A 84 5.51 -8.17 11.87
#